data_AF-A0A7Y4XCK9-F1
#
_entry.id   AF-A0A7Y4XCK9-F1
#
_cell.length_a   1.000
_cell.length_b   1.000
_cell.length_c   1.000
_cell.angle_alpha   90.00
_cell.angle_beta   90.00
_cell.angle_gamma   90.00
#
_symmetry.space_group_name_H-M   'P 1'
#
loop_
_entity.id
_entity.type
_entity.pdbx_description
1 polymer ?
#
loop_
_entity_poly.entity_id
_entity_poly.type
_entity_poly.pdbx_seq_one_letter_code
_entity_poly.pdbx_strand_id
1 'polypeptide(L)'
;MNRKIMAALFVAAIACVTSAQPAKLNLSGTWERLSVSGYGNPGTETMTFVHNEPYLYLLYRIKDGAGERTLDLKGMIDGKPHKQEIDEQPAILIAQWEGKNFILDIKRERPTGYVHNRRKITFSNDGKVMTVERTQHSKEGTLLGTGAEKWERK
;
A
#
# COMPACT_ATOMS: atom_id res chain seq x y z
N MET A 1 35.17 20.65 -62.84
CA MET A 1 35.32 19.50 -61.92
C MET A 1 34.38 19.75 -60.74
N ASN A 2 33.08 19.44 -60.86
CA ASN A 2 32.07 19.87 -59.88
C ASN A 2 31.45 18.65 -59.19
N ARG A 3 31.77 18.52 -57.90
CA ARG A 3 31.37 17.42 -57.01
C ARG A 3 29.86 17.43 -56.77
N LYS A 4 29.25 16.25 -56.95
CA LYS A 4 27.87 15.95 -56.54
C LYS A 4 27.84 15.83 -55.00
N ILE A 5 26.95 16.55 -54.33
CA ILE A 5 26.65 16.36 -52.91
C ILE A 5 25.32 15.62 -52.82
N MET A 6 25.39 14.38 -52.33
CA MET A 6 24.27 13.47 -52.15
C MET A 6 23.86 13.57 -50.66
N ALA A 7 22.73 14.21 -50.37
CA ALA A 7 22.20 14.32 -49.01
C ALA A 7 21.29 13.12 -48.72
N ALA A 8 21.72 12.24 -47.82
CA ALA A 8 20.92 11.12 -47.33
C ALA A 8 20.02 11.61 -46.17
N LEU A 9 18.70 11.61 -46.38
CA LEU A 9 17.70 11.84 -45.35
C LEU A 9 17.58 10.59 -44.47
N PHE A 10 18.06 10.65 -43.23
CA PHE A 10 17.79 9.66 -42.19
C PHE A 10 16.47 10.03 -41.50
N VAL A 11 15.38 9.31 -41.81
CA VAL A 11 14.10 9.43 -41.09
C VAL A 11 14.17 8.51 -39.87
N ALA A 12 14.46 9.08 -38.70
CA ALA A 12 14.37 8.36 -37.43
C ALA A 12 12.89 8.28 -37.01
N ALA A 13 12.28 7.12 -37.18
CA ALA A 13 10.95 6.82 -36.66
C ALA A 13 11.02 6.68 -35.13
N ILE A 14 10.58 7.71 -34.40
CA ILE A 14 10.40 7.65 -32.95
C ILE A 14 9.12 6.86 -32.70
N ALA A 15 9.27 5.57 -32.37
CA ALA A 15 8.19 4.76 -31.83
C ALA A 15 7.84 5.29 -30.43
N CYS A 16 6.77 6.09 -30.33
CA CYS A 16 6.14 6.41 -29.06
C CYS A 16 5.58 5.12 -28.46
N VAL A 17 6.36 4.46 -27.61
CA VAL A 17 5.86 3.41 -26.72
C VAL A 17 4.98 4.10 -25.69
N THR A 18 3.69 4.25 -25.99
CA THR A 18 2.70 4.60 -24.99
C THR A 18 2.66 3.44 -24.00
N SER A 19 3.34 3.56 -22.87
CA SER A 19 3.14 2.67 -21.75
C SER A 19 1.70 2.86 -21.28
N ALA A 20 0.80 1.98 -21.72
CA ALA A 20 -0.54 1.90 -21.15
C ALA A 20 -0.34 1.70 -19.65
N GLN A 21 -0.64 2.75 -18.88
CA GLN A 21 -0.56 2.68 -17.44
C GLN A 21 -1.59 1.62 -17.03
N PRO A 22 -1.16 0.47 -16.47
CA PRO A 22 -2.09 -0.60 -16.17
C PRO A 22 -3.21 -0.03 -15.31
N ALA A 23 -4.46 -0.30 -15.68
CA ALA A 23 -5.63 0.17 -14.94
C ALA A 23 -5.42 -0.15 -13.46
N LYS A 24 -5.45 0.88 -12.60
CA LYS A 24 -5.22 0.72 -11.16
C LYS A 24 -6.23 -0.30 -10.63
N LEU A 25 -5.75 -1.31 -9.91
CA LEU A 25 -6.60 -2.39 -9.43
C LEU A 25 -7.66 -1.85 -8.46
N ASN A 26 -8.90 -2.32 -8.60
CA ASN A 26 -9.94 -2.03 -7.61
C ASN A 26 -9.65 -2.81 -6.31
N LEU A 27 -9.24 -2.08 -5.27
CA LEU A 27 -8.93 -2.62 -3.95
C LEU A 27 -10.17 -3.09 -3.17
N SER A 28 -11.36 -2.60 -3.53
CA SER A 28 -12.60 -2.76 -2.74
C SER A 28 -12.91 -4.21 -2.41
N GLY A 29 -13.22 -4.50 -1.15
CA GLY A 29 -13.52 -5.85 -0.70
C GLY A 29 -12.91 -6.15 0.66
N THR A 30 -13.22 -7.33 1.18
CA THR A 30 -12.72 -7.80 2.46
C THR A 30 -11.59 -8.80 2.23
N TRP A 31 -10.49 -8.62 2.94
CA TRP A 31 -9.29 -9.42 2.83
C TRP A 31 -8.98 -10.06 4.18
N GLU A 32 -8.70 -11.35 4.19
CA GLU A 32 -8.38 -12.13 5.38
C GLU A 32 -6.90 -12.55 5.33
N ARG A 33 -6.17 -12.36 6.44
CA ARG A 33 -4.76 -12.76 6.50
C ARG A 33 -4.65 -14.27 6.67
N LEU A 34 -4.03 -14.92 5.68
CA LEU A 34 -3.76 -16.36 5.70
C LEU A 34 -2.50 -16.72 6.47
N SER A 35 -1.47 -15.89 6.37
CA SER A 35 -0.20 -16.15 7.05
C SER A 35 0.58 -14.88 7.34
N VAL A 36 1.46 -14.98 8.34
CA VAL A 36 2.46 -13.98 8.69
C VAL A 36 3.76 -14.70 9.04
N SER A 37 4.89 -14.12 8.64
CA SER A 37 6.22 -14.54 9.06
C SER A 37 7.08 -13.33 9.43
N GLY A 38 8.05 -13.53 10.34
CA GLY A 38 8.87 -12.44 10.86
C GLY A 38 8.10 -11.50 11.78
N TYR A 39 8.32 -10.20 11.62
CA TYR A 39 7.72 -9.17 12.45
C TYR A 39 6.24 -8.98 12.11
N GLY A 40 5.38 -9.17 13.11
CA GLY A 40 3.92 -9.06 12.99
C GLY A 40 3.26 -9.70 14.19
N ASN A 41 1.95 -9.50 14.36
CA ASN A 41 1.22 -10.27 15.36
C ASN A 41 0.77 -11.61 14.75
N PRO A 42 0.89 -12.74 15.47
CA PRO A 42 0.44 -14.05 15.00
C PRO A 42 -1.09 -14.23 15.06
N GLY A 43 -1.83 -13.15 15.34
CA GLY A 43 -3.29 -13.18 15.46
C GLY A 43 -4.01 -13.21 14.11
N THR A 44 -5.34 -13.09 14.15
CA THR A 44 -6.14 -12.94 12.94
C THR A 44 -6.29 -11.47 12.59
N GLU A 45 -6.32 -11.19 11.30
CA GLU A 45 -6.53 -9.85 10.78
C GLU A 45 -7.45 -9.88 9.56
N THR A 46 -8.32 -8.87 9.48
CA THR A 46 -9.19 -8.64 8.33
C THR A 46 -9.12 -7.17 7.93
N MET A 47 -8.91 -6.90 6.64
CA MET A 47 -8.95 -5.56 6.05
C MET A 47 -10.14 -5.44 5.10
N THR A 48 -11.05 -4.51 5.35
CA THR A 48 -12.08 -4.14 4.37
C THR A 48 -11.70 -2.82 3.73
N PHE A 49 -11.45 -2.83 2.42
CA PHE A 49 -11.26 -1.63 1.62
C PHE A 49 -12.59 -1.21 0.98
N VAL A 50 -12.91 0.07 1.06
CA VAL A 50 -13.87 0.72 0.16
C VAL A 50 -13.09 1.75 -0.64
N HIS A 51 -12.91 1.45 -1.92
CA HIS A 51 -12.06 2.23 -2.83
C HIS A 51 -12.92 2.92 -3.87
N ASN A 52 -12.96 4.25 -3.78
CA ASN A 52 -13.61 5.14 -4.73
C ASN A 52 -12.62 6.26 -5.06
N GLU A 53 -11.68 5.99 -5.96
CA GLU A 53 -10.51 6.85 -6.19
C GLU A 53 -10.91 8.34 -6.37
N PRO A 54 -10.23 9.29 -5.69
CA PRO A 54 -9.03 9.14 -4.86
C PRO A 54 -9.28 8.70 -3.41
N TYR A 55 -10.53 8.47 -3.02
CA TYR A 55 -10.90 8.20 -1.64
C TYR A 55 -10.69 6.74 -1.25
N LEU A 56 -10.19 6.57 -0.04
CA LEU A 56 -10.01 5.28 0.61
C LEU A 56 -10.67 5.31 1.98
N TYR A 57 -11.54 4.33 2.20
CA TYR A 57 -11.93 3.91 3.53
C TYR A 57 -11.37 2.52 3.81
N LEU A 58 -10.73 2.37 4.97
CA LEU A 58 -10.11 1.14 5.42
C LEU A 58 -10.67 0.81 6.81
N LEU A 59 -11.31 -0.35 6.91
CA LEU A 59 -11.73 -0.91 8.19
C LEU A 59 -10.85 -2.12 8.52
N TYR A 60 -10.03 -1.97 9.55
CA TYR A 60 -9.10 -3.00 9.99
C TYR A 60 -9.60 -3.66 11.26
N ARG A 61 -9.82 -4.98 11.26
CA ARG A 61 -10.11 -5.75 12.48
C ARG A 61 -8.93 -6.64 12.81
N ILE A 62 -8.46 -6.56 14.05
CA ILE A 62 -7.29 -7.29 14.53
C ILE A 62 -7.66 -8.00 15.81
N LYS A 63 -7.34 -9.30 15.89
CA LYS A 63 -7.45 -10.11 17.10
C LYS A 63 -6.14 -10.82 17.34
N ASP A 64 -5.39 -10.36 18.35
CA ASP A 64 -4.11 -10.94 18.74
C ASP A 64 -3.94 -10.99 20.26
N GLY A 65 -2.72 -11.23 20.74
CA GLY A 65 -2.42 -11.29 22.18
C GLY A 65 -2.69 -9.98 22.95
N ALA A 66 -2.87 -8.86 22.26
CA ALA A 66 -3.29 -7.59 22.87
C ALA A 66 -4.81 -7.37 22.85
N GLY A 67 -5.59 -8.37 22.43
CA GLY A 67 -7.04 -8.34 22.38
C GLY A 67 -7.61 -8.01 21.00
N GLU A 68 -8.92 -7.79 20.97
CA GLU A 68 -9.66 -7.42 19.77
C GLU A 68 -9.74 -5.90 19.63
N ARG A 69 -9.49 -5.39 18.42
CA ARG A 69 -9.55 -3.95 18.14
C ARG A 69 -9.89 -3.67 16.68
N THR A 70 -10.50 -2.51 16.46
CA THR A 70 -10.87 -2.02 15.14
C THR A 70 -10.15 -0.70 14.84
N LEU A 71 -9.61 -0.57 13.64
CA LEU A 71 -9.09 0.69 13.11
C LEU A 71 -10.02 1.14 11.99
N ASP A 72 -10.78 2.20 12.22
CA ASP A 72 -11.58 2.90 11.20
C ASP A 72 -10.73 4.04 10.66
N LEU A 73 -10.29 3.92 9.40
CA LEU A 73 -9.34 4.84 8.79
C LEU A 73 -9.90 5.40 7.48
N LYS A 74 -9.81 6.72 7.30
CA LYS A 74 -10.24 7.44 6.10
C LYS A 74 -9.10 8.30 5.56
N GLY A 75 -9.00 8.42 4.25
CA GLY A 75 -8.00 9.28 3.60
C GLY A 75 -8.09 9.24 2.08
N MET A 76 -7.12 9.89 1.44
CA MET A 76 -6.95 9.87 -0.02
C MET A 76 -5.72 9.02 -0.40
N ILE A 77 -5.75 8.43 -1.60
CA ILE A 77 -4.62 7.74 -2.21
C ILE A 77 -3.76 8.77 -2.94
N ASP A 78 -3.12 9.66 -2.17
CA ASP A 78 -2.38 10.82 -2.67
C ASP A 78 -0.96 10.94 -2.09
N GLY A 79 -0.54 9.97 -1.28
CA GLY A 79 0.78 9.96 -0.63
C GLY A 79 0.95 10.97 0.50
N LYS A 80 -0.12 11.68 0.89
CA LYS A 80 -0.07 12.69 1.95
C LYS A 80 -0.54 12.11 3.28
N PRO A 81 -0.10 12.70 4.41
CA PRO A 81 -0.57 12.29 5.73
C PRO A 81 -1.99 12.80 6.00
N HIS A 82 -2.90 11.86 6.24
CA HIS A 82 -4.28 12.11 6.66
C HIS A 82 -4.42 11.85 8.16
N LYS A 83 -4.37 12.94 8.95
CA LYS A 83 -4.51 12.91 10.40
C LYS A 83 -5.96 12.64 10.79
N GLN A 84 -6.15 11.80 11.80
CA GLN A 84 -7.45 11.45 12.37
C GLN A 84 -7.28 10.90 13.78
N GLU A 85 -8.38 10.44 14.38
CA GLU A 85 -8.37 9.82 15.70
C GLU A 85 -8.98 8.42 15.62
N ILE A 86 -8.45 7.50 16.42
CA ILE A 86 -9.01 6.16 16.65
C ILE A 86 -9.01 5.95 18.15
N ASP A 87 -10.17 5.70 18.73
CA ASP A 87 -10.37 5.58 20.17
C ASP A 87 -9.81 6.80 20.94
N GLU A 88 -10.10 8.01 20.44
CA GLU A 88 -9.62 9.29 20.98
C GLU A 88 -8.07 9.45 20.96
N GLN A 89 -7.36 8.56 20.24
CA GLN A 89 -5.91 8.61 20.11
C GLN A 89 -5.50 9.08 18.70
N PRO A 90 -4.49 9.95 18.59
CA PRO A 90 -3.97 10.40 17.30
C PRO A 90 -3.55 9.25 16.38
N ALA A 91 -3.97 9.35 15.12
CA ALA A 91 -3.65 8.43 14.05
C ALA A 91 -3.33 9.18 12.76
N ILE A 92 -2.49 8.60 11.91
CA ILE A 92 -2.16 9.09 10.58
C ILE A 92 -2.24 7.92 9.61
N LEU A 93 -2.96 8.13 8.51
CA LEU A 93 -2.97 7.26 7.34
C LEU A 93 -2.20 7.93 6.20
N ILE A 94 -1.30 7.19 5.56
CA ILE A 94 -0.73 7.56 4.25
C ILE A 94 -0.99 6.40 3.31
N ALA A 95 -1.60 6.69 2.16
CA ALA A 95 -1.90 5.71 1.12
C ALA A 95 -1.41 6.22 -0.24
N GLN A 96 -0.70 5.39 -1.00
CA GLN A 96 -0.23 5.75 -2.34
C GLN A 96 0.08 4.54 -3.22
N TRP A 97 0.11 4.76 -4.53
CA TRP A 97 0.67 3.81 -5.48
C TRP A 97 2.15 4.10 -5.73
N GLU A 98 3.00 3.08 -5.61
CA GLU A 98 4.40 3.10 -6.01
C GLU A 98 4.60 2.06 -7.13
N GLY A 99 4.41 2.49 -8.37
CA GLY A 99 4.34 1.60 -9.52
C GLY A 99 3.17 0.64 -9.40
N LYS A 100 3.44 -0.67 -9.36
CA LYS A 100 2.43 -1.73 -9.18
C LYS A 100 2.08 -2.01 -7.71
N ASN A 101 2.82 -1.44 -6.77
CA ASN A 101 2.62 -1.71 -5.35
C ASN A 101 1.73 -0.65 -4.73
N PHE A 102 0.84 -1.06 -3.84
CA PHE A 102 0.06 -0.16 -3.01
C PHE A 102 0.75 -0.03 -1.65
N ILE A 103 1.04 1.20 -1.25
CA ILE A 103 1.63 1.51 0.06
C ILE A 103 0.54 1.94 1.00
N LEU A 104 0.52 1.31 2.17
CA LEU A 104 -0.33 1.64 3.28
C LEU A 104 0.55 1.86 4.52
N ASP A 105 0.67 3.10 4.98
CA ASP A 105 1.44 3.45 6.17
C ASP A 105 0.50 4.02 7.24
N ILE A 106 0.46 3.37 8.40
CA ILE A 106 -0.39 3.71 9.52
C ILE A 106 0.47 3.99 10.75
N LYS A 107 0.31 5.18 11.31
CA LYS A 107 0.96 5.63 12.54
C LYS A 107 -0.12 5.91 13.58
N ARG A 108 0.06 5.42 14.81
CA ARG A 108 -0.94 5.54 15.88
C ARG A 108 -0.25 5.72 17.23
N GLU A 109 -0.75 6.67 18.00
CA GLU A 109 -0.52 6.73 19.44
C GLU A 109 -1.52 5.79 20.14
N ARG A 110 -1.13 5.26 21.30
CA ARG A 110 -1.95 4.43 22.19
C ARG A 110 -1.52 4.72 23.63
N PRO A 111 -2.36 4.42 24.63
CA PRO A 111 -1.95 4.52 26.04
C PRO A 111 -0.69 3.70 26.37
N THR A 112 -0.47 2.59 25.66
CA THR A 112 0.67 1.69 25.83
C THR A 112 1.88 2.03 24.97
N GLY A 113 1.83 3.11 24.18
CA GLY A 113 2.93 3.59 23.35
C GLY A 113 2.57 3.85 21.89
N TYR A 114 3.59 3.87 21.04
CA TYR A 114 3.47 4.23 19.63
C TYR A 114 3.52 3.00 18.72
N VAL A 115 2.71 3.00 17.67
CA VAL A 115 2.72 1.95 16.65
C VAL A 115 2.78 2.56 15.25
N HIS A 116 3.83 2.22 14.51
CA HIS A 116 3.99 2.58 13.10
C HIS A 116 4.20 1.32 12.27
N ASN A 117 3.23 1.03 11.41
CA ASN A 117 3.28 -0.09 10.48
C ASN A 117 3.14 0.41 9.05
N ARG A 118 4.18 0.17 8.25
CA ARG A 118 4.14 0.37 6.80
C ARG A 118 4.03 -0.98 6.10
N ARG A 119 3.08 -1.07 5.19
CA ARG A 119 2.82 -2.22 4.32
C ARG A 119 3.04 -1.83 2.88
N LYS A 120 3.83 -2.61 2.17
CA LYS A 120 3.95 -2.57 0.71
C LYS A 120 3.22 -3.80 0.16
N ILE A 121 2.11 -3.54 -0.51
CA ILE A 121 1.12 -4.54 -0.91
C ILE A 121 1.26 -4.78 -2.41
N THR A 122 1.42 -6.04 -2.79
CA THR A 122 1.38 -6.50 -4.18
C THR A 122 0.15 -7.38 -4.38
N PHE A 123 -0.65 -7.07 -5.39
CA PHE A 123 -1.83 -7.87 -5.73
C PHE A 123 -1.50 -8.88 -6.82
N SER A 124 -2.13 -10.05 -6.76
CA SER A 124 -2.15 -10.99 -7.88
C SER A 124 -2.95 -10.42 -9.05
N ASN A 125 -2.65 -10.90 -10.26
CA ASN A 125 -3.32 -10.43 -11.49
C ASN A 125 -4.84 -10.69 -11.49
N ASP A 126 -5.29 -11.74 -10.77
CA ASP A 126 -6.71 -12.07 -10.62
C ASP A 126 -7.40 -11.27 -9.51
N GLY A 127 -6.67 -10.45 -8.75
CA GLY A 127 -7.19 -9.63 -7.67
C GLY A 127 -7.76 -10.42 -6.49
N LYS A 128 -7.41 -11.70 -6.33
CA LYS A 128 -7.88 -12.57 -5.24
C LYS A 128 -6.89 -12.71 -4.09
N VAL A 129 -5.60 -12.52 -4.36
CA VAL A 129 -4.53 -12.69 -3.39
C VAL A 129 -3.71 -11.40 -3.32
N MET A 130 -3.22 -11.06 -2.13
CA MET A 130 -2.16 -10.08 -1.99
C MET A 130 -1.04 -10.59 -1.10
N THR A 131 0.19 -10.22 -1.46
CA THR A 131 1.38 -10.38 -0.62
C THR A 131 1.77 -9.03 -0.06
N VAL A 132 2.23 -9.03 1.18
CA VAL A 132 2.55 -7.81 1.90
C VAL A 132 3.94 -7.92 2.50
N GLU A 133 4.79 -6.96 2.16
CA GLU A 133 6.01 -6.68 2.92
C GLU A 133 5.64 -5.70 4.03
N ARG A 134 5.77 -6.13 5.28
CA ARG A 134 5.48 -5.32 6.46
C ARG A 134 6.79 -4.83 7.07
N THR A 135 6.81 -3.57 7.46
CA THR A 135 7.87 -2.99 8.29
C THR A 135 7.25 -2.29 9.49
N GLN A 136 7.86 -2.46 10.65
CA GLN A 136 7.50 -1.74 11.86
C GLN A 136 8.62 -0.79 12.25
N HIS A 137 8.24 0.41 12.67
CA HIS A 137 9.20 1.47 13.01
C HIS A 137 8.92 2.04 14.40
N SER A 138 9.96 2.60 15.03
CA SER A 138 9.81 3.42 16.23
C SER A 138 9.20 4.79 15.89
N LYS A 139 8.94 5.61 16.91
CA LYS A 139 8.43 6.97 16.73
C LYS A 139 9.43 7.87 15.99
N GLU A 140 10.71 7.61 16.19
CA GLU A 140 11.85 8.28 15.55
C GLU A 140 12.10 7.77 14.13
N GLY A 141 11.36 6.76 13.67
CA GLY A 141 11.48 6.19 12.33
C GLY A 141 12.57 5.12 12.19
N THR A 142 13.10 4.61 13.31
CA THR A 142 14.05 3.49 13.28
C THR A 142 13.31 2.20 12.94
N LEU A 143 13.81 1.43 11.96
CA LEU A 143 13.26 0.13 11.62
C LEU A 143 13.43 -0.85 12.80
N LEU A 144 12.32 -1.36 13.31
CA LEU A 144 12.27 -2.33 14.40
C LEU A 144 12.22 -3.78 13.88
N GLY A 145 11.69 -3.98 12.68
CA GLY A 145 11.66 -5.29 12.05
C GLY A 145 10.84 -5.37 10.78
N THR A 146 10.97 -6.50 10.11
CA THR A 146 10.31 -6.78 8.83
C THR A 146 9.55 -8.11 8.91
N GLY A 147 8.46 -8.20 8.18
CA GLY A 147 7.66 -9.40 8.07
C GLY A 147 7.03 -9.54 6.69
N ALA A 148 6.54 -10.74 6.39
CA ALA A 148 5.79 -11.02 5.19
C ALA A 148 4.40 -11.52 5.57
N GLU A 149 3.37 -11.06 4.87
CA GLU A 149 2.00 -11.50 5.06
C GLU A 149 1.41 -11.99 3.72
N LYS A 150 0.57 -13.02 3.78
CA LYS A 150 -0.27 -13.44 2.65
C LYS A 150 -1.72 -13.25 3.03
N TRP A 151 -2.50 -12.72 2.09
CA TRP A 151 -3.91 -12.43 2.28
C TRP A 151 -4.73 -12.92 1.09
N GLU A 152 -6.00 -13.20 1.36
CA GLU A 152 -6.97 -13.61 0.35
C GLU A 152 -8.24 -12.78 0.47
N ARG A 153 -8.82 -12.44 -0.68
CA ARG A 153 -10.10 -11.75 -0.75
C ARG A 153 -11.22 -12.74 -0.45
N LYS A 154 -12.12 -12.36 0.45
CA LYS A 154 -13.29 -13.12 0.86
C LYS A 154 -14.47 -12.94 -0.10
#